data_AF-A0A7M7MFC8-F1
#
_entry.id   AF-A0A7M7MFC8-F1
#
_cell.length_a   1.000
_cell.length_b   1.000
_cell.length_c   1.000
_cell.angle_alpha   90.00
_cell.angle_beta   90.00
_cell.angle_gamma   90.00
#
_symmetry.space_group_name_H-M   'P 1'
#
loop_
_entity.id
_entity.type
_entity.pdbx_description
1 polymer ?
#
loop_
_entity_poly.entity_id
_entity_poly.type
_entity_poly.pdbx_seq_one_letter_code
_entity_poly.pdbx_strand_id
1 'polypeptide(L)'
;MVVLTFRYGREDEEVMGLKFYTEAILDYRQVYPEPANQTTIEELTPLQETLMRKLGTEAYPLTLRVSPKAPPSVRLHPARPYIGSPLGVSYEIKVFITDKNNDKPHKRNMVRMSLKTVEYAPETTVGIIRDPMCRPRISIVKHFILSSGRLEIQAVLDKECYQQGEPLHVHVTLNNSTRTKTVQRLKVSVIQHVNVCMFTHGRFKNIIGTGDSSEGGAGSSAVTP
;
A
#
# COMPACT_ATOMS: atom_id res chain seq x y z
N MET A 1 -23.53 3.22 -1.07
CA MET A 1 -22.74 1.96 -1.07
C MET A 1 -21.26 2.27 -1.17
N VAL A 2 -20.41 1.45 -0.55
CA VAL A 2 -18.94 1.50 -0.74
C VAL A 2 -18.55 0.39 -1.71
N VAL A 3 -17.84 0.75 -2.77
CA VAL A 3 -17.34 -0.19 -3.78
C VAL A 3 -15.83 -0.20 -3.74
N LEU A 4 -15.27 -1.39 -3.55
CA LEU A 4 -13.86 -1.68 -3.80
C LEU A 4 -13.72 -2.13 -5.25
N THR A 5 -12.80 -1.52 -5.98
CA THR A 5 -12.42 -1.95 -7.32
C THR A 5 -10.96 -2.36 -7.31
N PHE A 6 -10.70 -3.60 -7.72
CA PHE A 6 -9.36 -4.10 -7.96
C PHE A 6 -9.13 -4.22 -9.47
N ARG A 7 -8.18 -3.46 -10.02
CA ARG A 7 -7.86 -3.42 -11.45
C ARG A 7 -6.46 -3.93 -11.70
N TYR A 8 -6.32 -4.95 -12.53
CA TYR A 8 -5.04 -5.63 -12.79
C TYR A 8 -4.57 -5.53 -14.24
N GLY A 9 -5.38 -4.97 -15.13
CA GLY A 9 -5.03 -4.71 -16.51
C GLY A 9 -5.59 -3.36 -16.96
N ARG A 10 -5.16 -2.93 -18.14
CA ARG A 10 -5.50 -1.61 -18.66
C ARG A 10 -6.89 -1.62 -19.27
N GLU A 11 -7.64 -0.55 -19.03
CA GLU A 11 -9.00 -0.38 -19.56
C GLU A 11 -9.04 -0.32 -21.10
N ASP A 12 -7.99 0.21 -21.73
CA ASP A 12 -7.87 0.32 -23.19
C ASP A 12 -7.53 -1.02 -23.88
N GLU A 13 -7.17 -2.05 -23.13
CA GLU A 13 -6.92 -3.40 -23.64
C GLU A 13 -8.13 -4.34 -23.46
N GLU A 14 -9.21 -3.87 -22.82
CA GLU A 14 -10.44 -4.64 -22.63
C GLU A 14 -11.16 -4.84 -23.98
N VAL A 15 -11.48 -6.09 -24.31
CA VAL A 15 -12.16 -6.47 -25.56
C VAL A 15 -13.28 -7.48 -25.31
N MET A 16 -14.38 -7.37 -26.06
CA MET A 16 -15.47 -8.37 -26.13
C MET A 16 -15.88 -9.00 -24.78
N GLY A 17 -16.08 -8.19 -23.74
CA GLY A 17 -16.55 -8.66 -22.43
C GLY A 17 -15.45 -9.12 -21.47
N LEU A 18 -14.18 -9.15 -21.89
CA LEU A 18 -13.03 -9.29 -21.01
C LEU A 18 -12.82 -7.98 -20.26
N LYS A 19 -12.94 -8.04 -18.92
CA LYS A 19 -12.70 -6.92 -18.02
C LYS A 19 -11.54 -7.22 -17.11
N PHE A 20 -10.59 -6.30 -17.00
CA PHE A 20 -9.42 -6.46 -16.17
C PHE A 20 -9.59 -5.85 -14.78
N TYR A 21 -10.80 -5.94 -14.25
CA TYR A 21 -11.11 -5.50 -12.92
C TYR A 21 -12.18 -6.36 -12.25
N THR A 22 -12.14 -6.39 -10.93
CA THR A 22 -13.18 -6.97 -10.08
C THR A 22 -13.70 -5.89 -9.15
N GLU A 23 -15.02 -5.80 -9.04
CA GLU A 23 -15.68 -4.93 -8.06
C GLU A 23 -16.24 -5.78 -6.92
N ALA A 24 -16.16 -5.28 -5.70
CA ALA A 24 -16.80 -5.83 -4.52
C ALA A 24 -17.55 -4.71 -3.79
N ILE A 25 -18.82 -4.95 -3.48
CA ILE A 25 -19.60 -4.05 -2.63
C ILE A 25 -19.26 -4.41 -1.19
N LEU A 26 -18.63 -3.48 -0.47
CA LEU A 26 -18.19 -3.71 0.90
C LEU A 26 -19.30 -3.39 1.91
N ASP A 27 -20.10 -2.37 1.61
CA ASP A 27 -21.25 -1.99 2.43
C ASP A 27 -22.32 -1.31 1.58
N TYR A 28 -23.58 -1.58 1.91
CA TYR A 28 -24.77 -1.08 1.23
C TYR A 28 -25.84 -0.72 2.27
N ARG A 29 -26.30 0.53 2.22
CA ARG A 29 -27.33 1.07 3.12
C ARG A 29 -28.32 1.90 2.32
N GLN A 30 -29.60 1.73 2.65
CA GLN A 30 -30.67 2.61 2.22
C GLN A 30 -30.72 3.81 3.17
N VAL A 31 -30.64 5.02 2.61
CA VAL A 31 -30.68 6.28 3.36
C VAL A 31 -32.10 6.83 3.42
N TYR A 32 -32.80 6.80 2.29
CA TYR A 32 -34.17 7.28 2.15
C TYR A 32 -34.97 6.36 1.22
N PRO A 33 -36.27 6.11 1.50
CA PRO A 33 -36.95 6.41 2.76
C PRO A 33 -36.31 5.64 3.92
N GLU A 34 -36.39 6.16 5.14
CA GLU A 34 -35.82 5.52 6.32
C GLU A 34 -36.41 4.10 6.47
N PRO A 35 -35.58 3.06 6.49
CA PRO A 35 -36.08 1.70 6.54
C PRO A 35 -36.74 1.43 7.91
N ALA A 36 -37.99 0.94 7.88
CA ALA A 36 -38.81 0.68 9.08
C ALA A 36 -38.17 -0.26 10.11
N ASN A 37 -37.14 -1.03 9.72
CA ASN A 37 -36.44 -2.01 10.55
C ASN A 37 -35.10 -1.49 11.13
N GLN A 38 -34.82 -0.18 11.12
CA GLN A 38 -33.68 0.37 11.85
C GLN A 38 -33.96 0.36 13.37
N THR A 39 -33.84 -0.82 13.99
CA THR A 39 -33.84 -0.98 15.45
C THR A 39 -32.55 -0.47 16.10
N THR A 40 -31.52 -0.21 15.30
CA THR A 40 -30.25 0.37 15.75
C THR A 40 -30.28 1.87 15.48
N ILE A 41 -30.61 2.63 16.52
CA ILE A 41 -30.17 4.02 16.63
C ILE A 41 -28.64 3.95 16.69
N GLU A 42 -27.98 3.92 15.53
CA GLU A 42 -26.54 4.15 15.50
C GLU A 42 -26.33 5.58 16.03
N GLU A 43 -25.66 5.70 17.17
CA GLU A 43 -25.37 7.00 17.78
C GLU A 43 -24.69 7.89 16.74
N LEU A 44 -25.28 9.06 16.53
CA LEU A 44 -24.76 10.02 15.58
C LEU A 44 -23.39 10.50 16.04
N THR A 45 -22.46 10.61 15.10
CA THR A 45 -21.18 11.24 15.40
C THR A 45 -21.39 12.74 15.67
N PRO A 46 -20.53 13.40 16.48
CA PRO A 46 -20.63 14.84 16.71
C PRO A 46 -20.63 15.69 15.42
N LEU A 47 -19.93 15.20 14.38
CA LEU A 47 -19.95 15.82 13.05
C LEU A 47 -21.32 15.71 12.39
N GLN A 48 -21.94 14.53 12.42
CA GLN A 48 -23.28 14.32 11.86
C GLN A 48 -24.32 15.19 12.58
N GLU A 49 -24.29 15.27 13.91
CA GLU A 49 -25.19 16.15 14.68
C GLU A 49 -25.05 17.62 14.26
N THR A 50 -23.80 18.08 14.10
CA THR A 50 -23.50 19.44 13.67
C THR A 50 -23.99 19.70 12.25
N LEU A 51 -23.79 18.74 11.33
CA LEU A 51 -24.24 18.84 9.95
C LEU A 51 -25.77 18.82 9.84
N MET A 52 -26.45 17.97 10.61
CA MET A 52 -27.91 17.92 10.62
C MET A 52 -28.51 19.24 11.10
N ARG A 53 -27.95 19.83 12.17
CA ARG A 53 -28.39 21.15 12.65
C ARG A 53 -28.18 22.25 11.61
N LYS A 54 -27.14 22.15 10.79
CA LYS A 54 -26.77 23.16 9.78
C LYS A 54 -27.53 22.99 8.45
N LEU A 55 -27.78 21.76 8.03
CA LEU A 55 -28.37 21.43 6.72
C LEU A 55 -29.90 21.34 6.74
N GLY A 56 -30.51 21.16 7.92
CA GLY A 56 -31.96 21.18 8.10
C GLY A 56 -32.61 19.79 8.04
N THR A 57 -33.93 19.76 7.84
CA THR A 57 -34.77 18.55 7.98
C THR A 57 -34.57 17.52 6.87
N GLU A 58 -34.07 17.92 5.71
CA GLU A 58 -33.79 17.05 4.56
C GLU A 58 -32.37 16.44 4.60
N ALA A 59 -31.69 16.53 5.76
CA ALA A 59 -30.36 16.00 5.96
C ALA A 59 -30.42 14.61 6.60
N TYR A 60 -30.08 13.58 5.83
CA TYR A 60 -30.08 12.20 6.29
C TYR A 60 -28.66 11.73 6.63
N PRO A 61 -28.39 11.29 7.86
CA PRO A 61 -27.08 10.78 8.24
C PRO A 61 -26.81 9.41 7.61
N LEU A 62 -25.54 9.16 7.28
CA LEU A 62 -25.09 7.88 6.75
C LEU A 62 -23.74 7.51 7.36
N THR A 63 -23.66 6.28 7.85
CA THR A 63 -22.41 5.63 8.28
C THR A 63 -22.23 4.36 7.46
N LEU A 64 -21.07 4.23 6.82
CA LEU A 64 -20.67 3.05 6.05
C LEU A 64 -19.44 2.42 6.70
N ARG A 65 -19.41 1.10 6.84
CA ARG A 65 -18.33 0.38 7.52
C ARG A 65 -17.53 -0.44 6.52
N VAL A 66 -16.24 -0.12 6.39
CA VAL A 66 -15.27 -0.92 5.64
C VAL A 66 -14.58 -1.89 6.59
N SER A 67 -14.55 -3.18 6.23
CA SER A 67 -13.88 -4.20 7.05
C SER A 67 -12.38 -3.91 7.17
N PRO A 68 -11.76 -4.10 8.35
CA PRO A 68 -10.30 -4.03 8.51
C PRO A 68 -9.54 -5.04 7.66
N LYS A 69 -10.21 -6.11 7.18
CA LYS A 69 -9.62 -7.11 6.27
C LYS A 69 -9.55 -6.63 4.83
N ALA A 70 -10.17 -5.49 4.51
CA ALA A 70 -10.15 -4.93 3.17
C ALA A 70 -8.75 -4.35 2.89
N PRO A 71 -8.18 -4.59 1.69
CA PRO A 71 -6.81 -4.17 1.39
C PRO A 71 -6.66 -2.65 1.34
N PRO A 72 -5.50 -2.08 1.67
CA PRO A 72 -5.26 -0.65 1.51
C PRO A 72 -5.34 -0.21 0.04
N SER A 73 -5.51 1.08 -0.18
CA SER A 73 -5.55 1.65 -1.53
C SER A 73 -4.14 1.68 -2.12
N VAL A 74 -3.89 0.83 -3.12
CA VAL A 74 -2.60 0.70 -3.78
C VAL A 74 -2.76 1.04 -5.26
N ARG A 75 -1.91 1.92 -5.79
CA ARG A 75 -1.88 2.25 -7.21
C ARG A 75 -0.61 1.73 -7.86
N LEU A 76 -0.75 1.01 -8.97
CA LEU A 76 0.38 0.61 -9.80
C LEU A 76 0.68 1.72 -10.81
N HIS A 77 1.95 2.12 -10.91
CA HIS A 77 2.38 3.04 -11.94
C HIS A 77 2.69 2.25 -13.23
N PRO A 78 1.99 2.52 -14.34
CA PRO A 78 2.19 1.78 -15.57
C PRO A 78 3.52 2.16 -16.23
N ALA A 79 4.20 1.19 -16.83
CA ALA A 79 5.46 1.42 -17.55
C ALA A 79 5.28 2.18 -18.87
N ARG A 80 4.09 2.11 -19.45
CA ARG A 80 3.70 2.86 -20.66
C ARG A 80 2.64 3.90 -20.29
N PRO A 81 2.60 5.06 -20.97
CA PRO A 81 1.52 6.03 -20.79
C PRO A 81 0.15 5.34 -20.82
N TYR A 82 -0.67 5.67 -19.85
CA TYR A 82 -1.98 5.07 -19.65
C TYR A 82 -2.95 6.16 -19.23
N ILE A 83 -4.02 6.29 -20.00
CA ILE A 83 -5.11 7.21 -19.73
C ILE A 83 -6.34 6.33 -19.53
N GLY A 84 -6.70 6.12 -18.28
CA GLY A 84 -7.81 5.25 -17.90
C GLY A 84 -7.93 5.12 -16.40
N SER A 85 -8.85 4.25 -15.97
CA SER A 85 -9.09 4.00 -14.55
C SER A 85 -7.83 3.48 -13.85
N PRO A 86 -7.48 3.97 -12.64
CA PRO A 86 -6.24 3.60 -11.95
C PRO A 86 -6.06 2.08 -11.81
N LEU A 87 -4.84 1.61 -12.05
CA LEU A 87 -4.45 0.22 -11.82
C LEU A 87 -4.20 0.00 -10.31
N GLY A 88 -4.69 -1.11 -9.77
CA GLY A 88 -4.57 -1.49 -8.36
C GLY A 88 -5.91 -1.47 -7.61
N VAL A 89 -5.85 -1.16 -6.31
CA VAL A 89 -7.01 -1.12 -5.40
C VAL A 89 -7.49 0.33 -5.26
N SER A 90 -8.75 0.58 -5.57
CA SER A 90 -9.40 1.87 -5.37
C SER A 90 -10.77 1.72 -4.71
N TYR A 91 -11.16 2.71 -3.92
CA TYR A 91 -12.44 2.74 -3.23
C TYR A 91 -13.30 3.90 -3.71
N GLU A 92 -14.60 3.68 -3.81
CA GLU A 92 -15.56 4.72 -4.16
C GLU A 92 -16.82 4.61 -3.29
N ILE A 93 -17.30 5.74 -2.78
CA ILE A 93 -18.67 5.87 -2.29
C ILE A 93 -19.55 6.23 -3.49
N LYS A 94 -20.61 5.44 -3.69
CA LYS A 94 -21.66 5.72 -4.67
C LYS A 94 -22.96 5.95 -3.92
N VAL A 95 -23.56 7.12 -4.11
CA VAL A 95 -24.90 7.48 -3.61
C VAL A 95 -25.78 7.67 -4.82
N PHE A 96 -26.95 7.04 -4.83
CA PHE A 96 -27.85 7.11 -5.98
C PHE A 96 -29.31 6.98 -5.58
N ILE A 97 -30.17 7.45 -6.48
CA ILE A 97 -31.62 7.36 -6.35
C ILE A 97 -32.13 6.31 -7.35
N THR A 98 -33.00 5.42 -6.86
CA THR A 98 -33.62 4.35 -7.63
C THR A 98 -35.05 4.12 -7.15
N ASP A 99 -35.95 3.78 -8.07
CA ASP A 99 -37.36 3.51 -7.75
C ASP A 99 -37.53 2.14 -7.05
N LYS A 100 -36.68 1.16 -7.39
CA LYS A 100 -36.67 -0.17 -6.76
C LYS A 100 -35.28 -0.53 -6.28
N ASN A 101 -35.20 -1.27 -5.18
CA ASN A 101 -33.93 -1.69 -4.57
C ASN A 101 -33.07 -2.60 -5.49
N ASN A 102 -33.68 -3.23 -6.49
CA ASN A 102 -33.00 -4.17 -7.40
C ASN A 102 -32.68 -3.57 -8.77
N ASP A 103 -33.09 -2.32 -9.02
CA ASP A 103 -32.84 -1.68 -10.30
C ASP A 103 -31.37 -1.23 -10.40
N LYS A 104 -30.80 -1.37 -11.59
CA LYS A 104 -29.45 -0.91 -11.85
C LYS A 104 -29.42 0.62 -11.75
N PRO A 105 -28.54 1.19 -10.92
CA PRO A 105 -28.53 2.63 -10.71
C PRO A 105 -28.10 3.37 -11.97
N HIS A 106 -28.85 4.42 -12.33
CA HIS A 106 -28.57 5.23 -13.50
C HIS A 106 -27.50 6.30 -13.21
N LYS A 107 -26.54 6.49 -14.12
CA LYS A 107 -25.41 7.44 -13.93
C LYS A 107 -25.87 8.87 -13.64
N ARG A 108 -26.96 9.32 -14.27
CA ARG A 108 -27.54 10.66 -14.06
C ARG A 108 -28.01 10.90 -12.62
N ASN A 109 -28.40 9.85 -11.92
CA ASN A 109 -28.96 9.92 -10.57
C ASN A 109 -27.95 9.46 -9.51
N MET A 110 -26.66 9.46 -9.85
CA MET A 110 -25.59 8.94 -9.00
C MET A 110 -24.51 10.00 -8.76
N VAL A 111 -24.17 10.19 -7.50
CA VAL A 111 -22.98 10.92 -7.06
C VAL A 111 -21.92 9.91 -6.64
N ARG A 112 -20.68 10.14 -7.07
CA ARG A 112 -19.52 9.31 -6.75
C ARG A 112 -18.45 10.14 -6.07
N MET A 113 -17.86 9.59 -5.02
CA MET A 113 -16.72 10.18 -4.34
C MET A 113 -15.65 9.11 -4.15
N SER A 114 -14.43 9.38 -4.61
CA SER A 114 -13.30 8.47 -4.39
C SER A 114 -12.85 8.51 -2.93
N LEU A 115 -12.50 7.35 -2.39
CA LEU A 115 -11.91 7.19 -1.07
C LEU A 115 -10.49 6.65 -1.18
N LYS A 116 -9.69 6.96 -0.16
CA LYS A 116 -8.36 6.39 0.03
C LYS A 116 -8.30 5.73 1.39
N THR A 117 -8.03 4.43 1.39
CA THR A 117 -7.71 3.65 2.58
C THR A 117 -6.19 3.59 2.72
N VAL A 118 -5.67 3.96 3.89
CA VAL A 118 -4.24 3.98 4.20
C VAL A 118 -4.03 3.11 5.44
N GLU A 119 -2.98 2.30 5.41
CA GLU A 119 -2.56 1.50 6.55
C GLU A 119 -1.40 2.21 7.25
N TYR A 120 -1.53 2.37 8.56
CA TYR A 120 -0.51 2.97 9.41
C TYR A 120 0.18 1.88 10.22
N ALA A 121 1.50 1.97 10.33
CA ALA A 121 2.24 1.11 11.23
C ALA A 121 1.85 1.40 12.69
N PRO A 122 1.73 0.38 13.55
CA PRO A 122 1.48 0.59 14.98
C PRO A 122 2.58 1.44 15.60
N GLU A 123 2.22 2.43 16.43
CA GLU A 123 3.19 3.35 17.04
C GLU A 123 4.27 2.61 17.86
N THR A 124 3.92 1.46 18.45
CA THR A 124 4.85 0.58 19.19
C THR A 124 6.02 0.07 18.33
N THR A 125 5.81 -0.09 17.02
CA THR A 125 6.77 -0.64 16.04
C THR A 125 7.65 0.47 15.42
N VAL A 126 7.23 1.73 15.52
CA VAL A 126 7.92 2.89 14.90
C VAL A 126 9.02 3.47 15.83
N GLY A 127 9.14 2.95 17.04
CA GLY A 127 10.21 3.30 17.96
C GLY A 127 11.58 2.79 17.50
N ILE A 128 12.64 3.56 17.74
CA ILE A 128 14.02 3.07 17.61
C ILE A 128 14.15 1.83 18.51
N ILE A 129 14.49 0.70 17.91
CA ILE A 129 14.79 -0.52 18.66
C ILE A 129 16.04 -0.25 19.50
N ARG A 130 15.82 -0.02 20.81
CA ARG A 130 16.87 0.34 21.77
C ARG A 130 17.84 -0.81 21.99
N ASP A 131 17.37 -2.05 21.87
CA ASP A 131 18.20 -3.23 21.92
C ASP A 131 18.83 -3.53 20.54
N PRO A 132 20.17 -3.44 20.38
CA PRO A 132 20.84 -3.81 19.14
C PRO A 132 20.58 -5.26 18.70
N MET A 133 20.20 -6.16 19.62
CA MET A 133 19.83 -7.55 19.30
C MET A 133 18.55 -7.67 18.47
N CYS A 134 17.63 -6.74 18.64
CA CYS A 134 16.32 -6.77 17.97
C CYS A 134 16.32 -6.07 16.60
N ARG A 135 17.45 -5.48 16.18
CA ARG A 135 17.57 -4.83 14.87
C ARG A 135 17.58 -5.83 13.72
N PRO A 136 16.88 -5.56 12.60
CA PRO A 136 16.93 -6.43 11.42
C PRO A 136 18.37 -6.58 10.95
N ARG A 137 18.85 -7.83 10.91
CA ARG A 137 20.22 -8.16 10.53
C ARG A 137 20.24 -9.35 9.57
N ILE A 138 21.21 -9.34 8.67
CA ILE A 138 21.54 -10.49 7.83
C ILE A 138 23.06 -10.58 7.68
N SER A 139 23.59 -11.79 7.76
CA SER A 139 24.99 -12.07 7.45
C SER A 139 25.09 -13.12 6.35
N ILE A 140 26.00 -12.90 5.41
CA ILE A 140 26.26 -13.79 4.28
C ILE A 140 27.76 -14.05 4.23
N VAL A 141 28.14 -15.32 4.12
CA VAL A 141 29.52 -15.76 3.95
C VAL A 141 29.67 -16.36 2.56
N LYS A 142 30.67 -15.89 1.82
CA LYS A 142 31.02 -16.39 0.48
C LYS A 142 32.45 -16.93 0.47
N HIS A 143 32.58 -18.19 0.09
CA HIS A 143 33.86 -18.84 -0.21
C HIS A 143 34.17 -18.73 -1.70
N PHE A 144 35.45 -18.62 -2.06
CA PHE A 144 35.91 -18.56 -3.44
C PHE A 144 36.75 -19.81 -3.74
N ILE A 145 36.44 -20.49 -4.84
CA ILE A 145 37.08 -21.77 -5.20
C ILE A 145 38.61 -21.65 -5.29
N LEU A 146 39.12 -20.52 -5.81
CA LEU A 146 40.56 -20.30 -6.07
C LEU A 146 41.23 -19.34 -5.08
N SER A 147 40.59 -19.02 -3.95
CA SER A 147 41.18 -18.17 -2.92
C SER A 147 40.96 -18.77 -1.55
N SER A 148 42.04 -19.00 -0.80
CA SER A 148 41.94 -19.29 0.63
C SER A 148 41.30 -18.10 1.36
N GLY A 149 40.54 -18.39 2.42
CA GLY A 149 39.78 -17.41 3.19
C GLY A 149 38.31 -17.30 2.77
N ARG A 150 37.61 -16.27 3.27
CA ARG A 150 36.20 -16.02 2.98
C ARG A 150 35.89 -14.52 2.99
N LEU A 151 34.85 -14.14 2.25
CA LEU A 151 34.25 -12.81 2.36
C LEU A 151 32.97 -12.93 3.18
N GLU A 152 32.91 -12.24 4.30
CA GLU A 152 31.76 -12.17 5.17
C GLU A 152 31.20 -10.74 5.14
N ILE A 153 29.91 -10.62 4.83
CA ILE A 153 29.19 -9.35 4.76
C ILE A 153 28.04 -9.43 5.74
N GLN A 154 27.93 -8.44 6.62
CA GLN A 154 26.81 -8.26 7.52
C GLN A 154 26.14 -6.93 7.23
N ALA A 155 24.81 -6.92 7.13
CA ALA A 155 24.02 -5.71 7.00
C ALA A 155 23.01 -5.63 8.17
N VAL A 156 22.90 -4.46 8.77
CA VAL A 156 22.00 -4.18 9.91
C VAL A 156 21.23 -2.88 9.64
N LEU A 157 19.92 -2.92 9.82
CA LEU A 157 19.05 -1.73 9.79
C LEU A 157 18.92 -1.12 11.18
N ASP A 158 18.73 0.19 11.27
CA ASP A 158 18.49 0.87 12.55
C ASP A 158 17.06 0.67 13.07
N LYS A 159 16.08 0.45 12.16
CA LYS A 159 14.66 0.22 12.47
C LYS A 159 14.09 -0.92 11.64
N GLU A 160 12.98 -1.49 12.12
CA GLU A 160 12.20 -2.49 11.39
C GLU A 160 11.12 -1.87 10.50
N CYS A 161 10.63 -0.68 10.86
CA CYS A 161 9.59 0.04 10.15
C CYS A 161 9.99 1.51 9.98
N TYR A 162 9.75 2.05 8.79
CA TYR A 162 10.08 3.43 8.42
C TYR A 162 8.83 4.12 7.92
N GLN A 163 8.68 5.39 8.25
CA GLN A 163 7.62 6.22 7.68
C GLN A 163 8.01 6.78 6.31
N GLN A 164 7.01 7.20 5.54
CA GLN A 164 7.27 7.80 4.23
C GLN A 164 8.08 9.10 4.40
N GLY A 165 9.19 9.20 3.66
CA GLY A 165 10.11 10.34 3.70
C GLY A 165 11.19 10.24 4.78
N GLU A 166 11.16 9.21 5.61
CA GLU A 166 12.21 8.95 6.59
C GLU A 166 13.47 8.35 5.93
N PRO A 167 14.69 8.79 6.29
CA PRO A 167 15.91 8.21 5.75
C PRO A 167 16.14 6.79 6.28
N LEU A 168 16.57 5.89 5.38
CA LEU A 168 16.95 4.52 5.73
C LEU A 168 18.44 4.47 6.10
N HIS A 169 18.77 4.07 7.34
CA HIS A 169 20.16 3.87 7.75
C HIS A 169 20.55 2.40 7.71
N VAL A 170 21.52 2.08 6.85
CA VAL A 170 22.03 0.71 6.67
C VAL A 170 23.48 0.66 7.12
N HIS A 171 23.78 -0.13 8.15
CA HIS A 171 25.15 -0.39 8.58
C HIS A 171 25.66 -1.68 7.94
N VAL A 172 26.74 -1.57 7.17
CA VAL A 172 27.35 -2.72 6.48
C VAL A 172 28.75 -2.97 7.01
N THR A 173 28.96 -4.16 7.56
CA THR A 173 30.27 -4.64 8.04
C THR A 173 30.81 -5.66 7.04
N LEU A 174 32.05 -5.44 6.58
CA LEU A 174 32.71 -6.30 5.61
C LEU A 174 33.99 -6.87 6.20
N ASN A 175 34.06 -8.20 6.31
CA ASN A 175 35.24 -8.93 6.75
C ASN A 175 35.76 -9.79 5.58
N ASN A 176 36.82 -9.31 4.94
CA ASN A 176 37.46 -9.99 3.82
C ASN A 176 38.77 -10.63 4.28
N SER A 177 38.73 -11.93 4.54
CA SER A 177 39.94 -12.73 4.83
C SER A 177 40.49 -13.44 3.59
N THR A 178 39.99 -13.12 2.40
CA THR A 178 40.47 -13.75 1.17
C THR A 178 41.84 -13.22 0.77
N ARG A 179 42.72 -14.10 0.30
CA ARG A 179 44.07 -13.71 -0.12
C ARG A 179 44.12 -12.99 -1.47
N THR A 180 43.19 -13.29 -2.38
CA THR A 180 43.30 -12.86 -3.80
C THR A 180 42.13 -12.02 -4.29
N LYS A 181 41.06 -11.83 -3.50
CA LYS A 181 39.88 -11.07 -3.92
C LYS A 181 39.81 -9.75 -3.15
N THR A 182 39.54 -8.68 -3.89
CA THR A 182 39.36 -7.33 -3.34
C THR A 182 37.95 -6.86 -3.65
N VAL A 183 37.30 -6.23 -2.67
CA VAL A 183 35.97 -5.62 -2.87
C VAL A 183 36.18 -4.23 -3.47
N GLN A 184 35.76 -4.04 -4.71
CA GLN A 184 35.94 -2.79 -5.43
C GLN A 184 34.82 -1.77 -5.16
N ARG A 185 33.59 -2.25 -5.00
CA ARG A 185 32.41 -1.40 -4.82
C ARG A 185 31.39 -2.07 -3.92
N LEU A 186 30.80 -1.28 -3.02
CA LEU A 186 29.62 -1.66 -2.26
C LEU A 186 28.44 -0.81 -2.77
N LYS A 187 27.39 -1.49 -3.22
CA LYS A 187 26.14 -0.89 -3.66
C LYS A 187 25.01 -1.38 -2.77
N VAL A 188 24.27 -0.45 -2.20
CA VAL A 188 23.05 -0.66 -1.43
C VAL A 188 21.87 -0.24 -2.31
N SER A 189 20.81 -1.02 -2.32
CA SER A 189 19.61 -0.72 -3.10
C SER A 189 18.37 -1.13 -2.34
N VAL A 190 17.36 -0.26 -2.33
CA VAL A 190 16.04 -0.54 -1.79
C VAL A 190 15.18 -1.02 -2.94
N ILE A 191 14.64 -2.24 -2.80
CA ILE A 191 13.87 -2.89 -3.85
C ILE A 191 12.43 -3.05 -3.35
N GLN A 192 11.50 -2.44 -4.07
CA GLN A 192 10.08 -2.67 -3.90
C GLN A 192 9.68 -3.95 -4.64
N HIS A 193 9.13 -4.91 -3.91
CA HIS A 193 8.54 -6.12 -4.46
C HIS A 193 7.03 -5.94 -4.56
N VAL A 194 6.47 -6.06 -5.76
CA VAL A 194 5.03 -6.01 -6.00
C VAL A 194 4.57 -7.36 -6.53
N ASN A 195 3.63 -7.98 -5.83
CA ASN A 195 3.01 -9.24 -6.24
C ASN A 195 1.52 -9.02 -6.51
N VAL A 196 1.09 -9.26 -7.75
CA VAL A 196 -0.29 -9.18 -8.19
C VAL A 196 -0.85 -10.61 -8.19
N CYS A 197 -1.76 -10.89 -7.27
CA CYS A 197 -2.22 -12.27 -6.99
C CYS A 197 -3.55 -12.64 -7.67
N MET A 198 -4.12 -11.78 -8.51
CA MET A 198 -5.44 -11.96 -9.11
C MET A 198 -5.31 -12.27 -10.61
N PHE A 199 -5.85 -13.42 -11.03
CA PHE A 199 -5.93 -13.97 -12.39
C PHE A 199 -4.61 -14.22 -13.14
N THR A 200 -3.62 -13.34 -13.02
CA THR A 200 -2.26 -13.52 -13.54
C THR A 200 -1.27 -13.24 -12.42
N HIS A 201 -0.36 -14.19 -12.16
CA HIS A 201 0.67 -14.03 -11.12
C HIS A 201 1.77 -13.09 -11.64
N GLY A 202 1.54 -11.78 -11.52
CA GLY A 202 2.50 -10.74 -11.89
C GLY A 202 3.45 -10.43 -10.74
N ARG A 203 4.76 -10.60 -10.94
CA ARG A 203 5.79 -10.21 -9.95
C ARG A 203 6.67 -9.14 -10.53
N PHE A 204 6.67 -7.96 -9.91
CA PHE A 204 7.48 -6.82 -10.32
C PHE A 204 8.49 -6.48 -9.22
N LYS A 205 9.66 -6.03 -9.64
CA LYS A 205 10.71 -5.53 -8.75
C LYS A 205 11.13 -4.16 -9.26
N ASN A 206 11.01 -3.15 -8.42
CA ASN A 206 11.43 -1.79 -8.73
C ASN A 206 12.51 -1.37 -7.76
N ILE A 207 13.60 -0.79 -8.25
CA ILE A 207 14.60 -0.14 -7.39
C ILE A 207 14.04 1.25 -7.06
N ILE A 208 13.78 1.50 -5.78
CA ILE A 208 13.20 2.77 -5.30
C ILE A 208 14.21 3.66 -4.59
N GLY A 209 15.41 3.15 -4.31
CA GLY A 209 16.50 3.93 -3.73
C GLY A 209 17.83 3.20 -3.91
N THR A 210 18.92 3.96 -4.02
CA THR A 210 20.28 3.41 -4.13
C THR A 210 21.25 4.26 -3.32
N GLY A 211 22.21 3.62 -2.65
CA GLY A 211 23.37 4.28 -2.06
C GLY A 211 24.63 3.50 -2.43
N ASP A 212 25.69 4.21 -2.81
CA ASP A 212 26.97 3.62 -3.15
C ASP A 212 28.04 4.18 -2.19
N SER A 213 28.93 3.34 -1.67
CA SER A 213 30.15 3.85 -1.03
C SER A 213 31.29 3.84 -2.04
N SER A 214 31.80 5.03 -2.35
CA SER A 214 33.08 5.19 -3.03
C SER A 214 34.19 5.11 -1.97
N GLU A 215 34.95 4.02 -2.03
CA GLU A 215 36.21 3.74 -1.32
C GLU A 215 36.18 3.43 0.19
N GLY A 216 36.53 2.17 0.50
CA GLY A 216 37.68 1.90 1.36
C GLY A 216 37.68 2.37 2.82
N GLY A 217 36.53 2.45 3.50
CA GLY A 217 36.51 2.73 4.94
C GLY A 217 35.09 2.75 5.49
N ALA A 218 34.92 2.38 6.76
CA ALA A 218 33.62 2.31 7.44
C ALA A 218 32.78 3.58 7.17
N GLY A 219 31.73 3.44 6.37
CA GLY A 219 30.88 4.54 5.92
C GLY A 219 29.42 4.23 6.21
N SER A 220 28.81 5.00 7.11
CA SER A 220 27.36 5.08 7.24
C SER A 220 26.82 5.77 5.98
N SER A 221 26.11 5.05 5.13
CA SER A 221 25.40 5.64 3.98
C SER A 221 23.91 5.69 4.29
N ALA A 222 23.35 6.90 4.30
CA ALA A 222 21.90 7.10 4.32
C ALA A 222 21.36 6.90 2.90
N VAL A 223 20.36 6.03 2.76
CA VAL A 223 19.64 5.87 1.49
C VAL A 223 18.29 6.57 1.66
N THR A 224 18.07 7.63 0.90
CA THR A 224 16.76 8.28 0.79
C THR A 224 15.91 7.55 -0.24
N PRO A 225 14.64 7.22 0.07
CA PRO A 225 13.66 6.74 -0.91
C PRO A 225 13.17 7.86 -1.84
#